data_AF-A0A4S2SV53-F1
#
_entry.id   AF-A0A4S2SV53-F1
#
_cell.length_a   1.000
_cell.length_b   1.000
_cell.length_c   1.000
_cell.angle_alpha   90.00
_cell.angle_beta   90.00
_cell.angle_gamma   90.00
#
_symmetry.space_group_name_H-M   'P 1'
#
loop_
_entity.id
_entity.type
_entity.pdbx_description
1 polymer ?
#
loop_
_entity_poly.entity_id
_entity_poly.type
_entity_poly.pdbx_seq_one_letter_code
_entity_poly.pdbx_strand_id
1 'polypeptide(L)'
;MSSQGAGIGPVRWRTAMEAALYGPGGFYVDPRGPGPAGHFRTSVHASPLYAGAVARLLLAVDEALGRPEGLDLVDVGAGRGELLTGVLAALPATTAARVRPYAVERAGRPDGLDPRVRWVAAPPSGTTGLLFANEWLDNVPLEVAEDGRYVLVAPDGTESPGGPLEGPDRAWVDRWWPGPGRAEIGRPRDEAWAAAVATLDRGLAVAVDYAHSREARPPYGTLTGFRGGREVPPVPDGGCDITAHVALDACAGPDAALLTQREALAVLGVSGARPPLALASTDPAAYVRALASAGEAAELTARGGLGDFGWLVQPVGLEGAVGAGGARGWDGLEGLVGSGAPRRG
;
A
#
# COMPACT_ATOMS: atom_id res chain seq x y z
N MET A 1 -14.86 9.18 -46.51
CA MET A 1 -14.88 7.76 -46.09
C MET A 1 -14.58 7.75 -44.61
N SER A 2 -15.64 7.79 -43.81
CA SER A 2 -15.54 7.80 -42.35
C SER A 2 -15.04 6.42 -41.91
N SER A 3 -13.86 6.35 -41.33
CA SER A 3 -13.42 5.17 -40.59
C SER A 3 -14.40 4.99 -39.43
N GLN A 4 -15.31 4.03 -39.55
CA GLN A 4 -15.98 3.44 -38.40
C GLN A 4 -14.85 2.94 -37.50
N GLY A 5 -14.58 3.66 -36.41
CA GLY A 5 -13.77 3.12 -35.33
C GLY A 5 -14.49 1.87 -34.88
N ALA A 6 -13.87 0.71 -35.06
CA ALA A 6 -14.35 -0.53 -34.49
C ALA A 6 -14.36 -0.31 -32.97
N GLY A 7 -15.52 0.07 -32.44
CA GLY A 7 -15.71 0.27 -31.01
C GLY A 7 -15.35 -1.06 -30.35
N ILE A 8 -14.30 -1.05 -29.54
CA ILE A 8 -13.95 -2.20 -28.71
C ILE A 8 -15.20 -2.46 -27.88
N GLY A 9 -15.86 -3.61 -28.11
CA GLY A 9 -17.05 -3.99 -27.37
C GLY A 9 -16.76 -4.10 -25.87
N PRO A 10 -17.79 -4.24 -25.01
CA PRO A 10 -17.57 -4.40 -23.58
C PRO A 10 -16.57 -5.51 -23.27
N VAL A 11 -15.61 -5.23 -22.41
CA VAL A 11 -14.57 -6.17 -21.98
C VAL A 11 -14.66 -6.42 -20.49
N ARG A 12 -13.97 -7.43 -19.99
CA ARG A 12 -13.85 -7.68 -18.55
C ARG A 12 -13.17 -6.51 -17.82
N TRP A 13 -13.59 -6.25 -16.58
CA TRP A 13 -13.08 -5.14 -15.78
C TRP A 13 -11.56 -5.15 -15.64
N ARG A 14 -10.93 -6.32 -15.44
CA ARG A 14 -9.47 -6.40 -15.32
C ARG A 14 -8.77 -5.88 -16.58
N THR A 15 -9.27 -6.25 -17.75
CA THR A 15 -8.72 -5.79 -19.04
C THR A 15 -8.92 -4.29 -19.23
N ALA A 16 -10.10 -3.78 -18.88
CA ALA A 16 -10.40 -2.35 -18.97
C ALA A 16 -9.52 -1.52 -18.03
N MET A 17 -9.38 -1.95 -16.76
CA MET A 17 -8.54 -1.30 -15.77
C MET A 17 -7.06 -1.31 -16.18
N GLU A 18 -6.52 -2.45 -16.63
CA GLU A 18 -5.11 -2.52 -17.08
C GLU A 18 -4.83 -1.52 -18.21
N ALA A 19 -5.73 -1.44 -19.20
CA ALA A 19 -5.60 -0.50 -20.31
C ALA A 19 -5.73 0.97 -19.84
N ALA A 20 -6.71 1.29 -19.00
CA ALA A 20 -6.99 2.64 -18.52
C ALA A 20 -5.92 3.17 -17.57
N LEU A 21 -5.35 2.31 -16.72
CA LEU A 21 -4.37 2.71 -15.71
C LEU A 21 -2.93 2.66 -16.24
N TYR A 22 -2.60 1.62 -17.00
CA TYR A 22 -1.20 1.29 -17.34
C TYR A 22 -0.94 1.11 -18.84
N GLY A 23 -1.97 1.15 -19.69
CA GLY A 23 -1.83 1.09 -21.14
C GLY A 23 -1.24 2.38 -21.74
N PRO A 24 -1.06 2.45 -23.07
CA PRO A 24 -0.64 3.67 -23.74
C PRO A 24 -1.60 4.84 -23.45
N GLY A 25 -1.10 5.89 -22.79
CA GLY A 25 -1.93 7.02 -22.34
C GLY A 25 -2.72 6.74 -21.06
N GLY A 26 -2.43 5.65 -20.36
CA GLY A 26 -3.09 5.30 -19.10
C GLY A 26 -2.74 6.28 -17.97
N PHE A 27 -3.65 6.35 -16.99
CA PHE A 27 -3.63 7.34 -15.91
C PHE A 27 -2.29 7.45 -15.17
N TYR A 28 -1.65 6.31 -14.88
CA TYR A 28 -0.39 6.26 -14.12
C TYR A 28 0.86 6.44 -14.97
N VAL A 29 0.78 6.22 -16.28
CA VAL A 29 1.96 6.15 -17.16
C VAL A 29 2.04 7.29 -18.18
N ASP A 30 0.97 8.06 -18.41
CA ASP A 30 1.03 9.23 -19.30
C ASP A 30 1.84 10.37 -18.67
N PRO A 31 3.01 10.74 -19.23
CA PRO A 31 3.84 11.82 -18.69
C PRO A 31 3.21 13.22 -18.84
N ARG A 32 2.15 13.35 -19.65
CA ARG A 32 1.38 14.59 -19.83
C ARG A 32 0.16 14.64 -18.93
N GLY A 33 -0.19 13.50 -18.33
CA GLY A 33 -1.28 13.43 -17.37
C GLY A 33 -0.93 14.20 -16.09
N PRO A 34 -1.95 14.62 -15.33
CA PRO A 34 -1.75 15.21 -13.99
C PRO A 34 -0.96 14.28 -13.03
N GLY A 35 -0.88 12.98 -13.35
CA GLY A 35 -0.24 11.95 -12.54
C GLY A 35 -0.95 11.73 -11.19
N PRO A 36 -0.54 10.72 -10.42
CA PRO A 36 -1.10 10.49 -9.09
C PRO A 36 -0.93 11.67 -8.13
N ALA A 37 0.18 12.40 -8.24
CA ALA A 37 0.51 13.54 -7.37
C ALA A 37 -0.45 14.74 -7.51
N GLY A 38 -1.18 14.87 -8.63
CA GLY A 38 -2.19 15.91 -8.83
C GLY A 38 -3.57 15.55 -8.26
N HIS A 39 -3.74 14.34 -7.73
CA HIS A 39 -5.06 13.76 -7.51
C HIS A 39 -5.28 13.15 -6.12
N PHE A 40 -4.24 12.76 -5.38
CA PHE A 40 -4.41 12.08 -4.10
C PHE A 40 -3.56 12.68 -2.98
N ARG A 41 -4.18 12.90 -1.82
CA ARG A 41 -3.48 13.12 -0.55
C ARG A 41 -3.44 11.78 0.18
N THR A 42 -2.40 10.99 -0.09
CA THR A 42 -2.15 9.70 0.58
C THR A 42 -1.49 9.91 1.96
N SER A 43 -1.35 8.85 2.77
CA SER A 43 -0.63 8.91 4.05
C SER A 43 0.81 9.43 3.90
N VAL A 44 1.47 9.11 2.78
CA VAL A 44 2.81 9.59 2.42
C VAL A 44 2.85 11.11 2.25
N HIS A 45 1.78 11.70 1.72
CA HIS A 45 1.66 13.15 1.50
C HIS A 45 1.06 13.89 2.71
N ALA A 46 0.41 13.17 3.62
CA ALA A 46 -0.27 13.76 4.76
C ALA A 46 0.72 14.32 5.79
N SER A 47 1.82 13.61 6.08
CA SER A 47 2.80 14.03 7.08
C SER A 47 4.15 13.31 6.96
N PRO A 48 5.28 13.99 7.25
CA PRO A 48 6.60 13.35 7.39
C PRO A 48 6.65 12.30 8.52
N LEU A 49 5.69 12.29 9.45
CA LEU A 49 5.60 11.29 10.51
C LEU A 49 5.41 9.88 9.98
N TYR A 50 4.75 9.72 8.82
CA TYR A 50 4.55 8.43 8.18
C TYR A 50 5.89 7.84 7.71
N ALA A 51 6.67 8.62 6.97
CA ALA A 51 8.02 8.21 6.56
C ALA A 51 8.95 7.95 7.76
N GLY A 52 8.81 8.74 8.83
CA GLY A 52 9.53 8.49 10.09
C GLY A 52 9.12 7.17 10.77
N ALA A 53 7.85 6.78 10.69
CA ALA A 53 7.38 5.49 11.20
C ALA A 53 7.94 4.33 10.37
N VAL A 54 7.93 4.44 9.04
CA VAL A 54 8.54 3.44 8.15
C VAL A 54 10.05 3.35 8.35
N ALA A 55 10.74 4.47 8.61
CA ALA A 55 12.16 4.46 8.98
C ALA A 55 12.42 3.71 10.31
N ARG A 56 11.55 3.88 11.31
CA ARG A 56 11.64 3.12 12.57
C ARG A 56 11.38 1.63 12.35
N LEU A 57 10.44 1.28 11.47
CA LEU A 57 10.21 -0.11 11.07
C LEU A 57 11.45 -0.71 10.39
N LEU A 58 12.07 0.02 9.44
CA LEU A 58 13.28 -0.42 8.76
C LEU A 58 14.44 -0.64 9.75
N LEU A 59 14.60 0.24 10.74
CA LEU A 59 15.60 0.07 11.80
C LEU A 59 15.33 -1.19 12.64
N ALA A 60 14.08 -1.45 12.99
CA ALA A 60 13.71 -2.67 13.71
C ALA A 60 14.02 -3.94 12.90
N VAL A 61 13.79 -3.90 11.58
CA VAL A 61 14.19 -4.97 10.65
C VAL A 61 15.72 -5.10 10.56
N ASP A 62 16.48 -4.00 10.47
CA ASP A 62 17.96 -4.01 10.48
C ASP A 62 18.51 -4.72 11.74
N GLU A 63 17.97 -4.40 12.92
CA GLU A 63 18.36 -5.07 14.17
C GLU A 63 18.04 -6.56 14.14
N ALA A 64 16.82 -6.93 13.75
CA ALA A 64 16.37 -8.33 13.70
C ALA A 64 17.18 -9.17 12.69
N LEU A 65 17.69 -8.54 11.63
CA LEU A 65 18.56 -9.17 10.65
C LEU A 65 20.02 -9.28 11.12
N GLY A 66 20.39 -8.69 12.27
CA GLY A 66 21.74 -8.68 12.78
C GLY A 66 22.63 -7.59 12.16
N ARG A 67 22.03 -6.49 11.70
CA ARG A 67 22.69 -5.33 11.06
C ARG A 67 23.60 -5.73 9.89
N PRO A 68 23.05 -6.31 8.82
CA PRO A 68 23.83 -6.72 7.66
C PRO A 68 24.59 -5.55 7.01
N GLU A 69 25.64 -5.86 6.25
CA GLU A 69 26.42 -4.84 5.53
C GLU A 69 25.59 -4.09 4.47
N GLY A 70 24.53 -4.71 3.94
CA GLY A 70 23.56 -4.09 3.06
C GLY A 70 22.14 -4.34 3.54
N LEU A 71 21.29 -3.32 3.45
CA LEU A 71 19.89 -3.38 3.84
C LEU A 71 19.03 -2.86 2.70
N ASP A 72 18.22 -3.72 2.09
CA ASP A 72 17.35 -3.33 0.99
C ASP A 72 16.07 -2.65 1.52
N LEU A 73 15.72 -1.50 0.94
CA LEU A 73 14.45 -0.83 1.15
C LEU A 73 13.73 -0.78 -0.20
N VAL A 74 12.68 -1.57 -0.36
CA VAL A 74 11.91 -1.69 -1.60
C VAL A 74 10.55 -1.03 -1.40
N ASP A 75 10.28 0.03 -2.17
CA ASP A 75 8.99 0.73 -2.20
C ASP A 75 8.23 0.32 -3.48
N VAL A 76 7.10 -0.36 -3.33
CA VAL A 76 6.28 -0.89 -4.43
C VAL A 76 5.10 0.03 -4.70
N GLY A 77 4.97 0.49 -5.96
CA GLY A 77 4.10 1.61 -6.28
C GLY A 77 4.69 2.91 -5.75
N ALA A 78 6.00 3.12 -5.97
CA ALA A 78 6.77 4.18 -5.32
C ALA A 78 6.32 5.61 -5.70
N GLY A 79 5.42 5.77 -6.67
CA GLY A 79 4.91 7.07 -7.08
C GLY A 79 6.04 7.92 -7.67
N ARG A 80 6.44 8.99 -6.99
CA ARG A 80 7.62 9.79 -7.37
C ARG A 80 8.76 9.65 -6.35
N GLY A 81 8.69 8.65 -5.48
CA GLY A 81 9.70 8.35 -4.46
C GLY A 81 9.59 9.22 -3.21
N GLU A 82 8.41 9.80 -2.93
CA GLU A 82 8.16 10.61 -1.74
C GLU A 82 8.44 9.85 -0.45
N LEU A 83 7.96 8.60 -0.35
CA LEU A 83 8.18 7.75 0.82
C LEU A 83 9.67 7.44 1.00
N LEU A 84 10.34 6.96 -0.06
CA LEU A 84 11.78 6.70 -0.03
C LEU A 84 12.58 7.93 0.40
N THR A 85 12.24 9.10 -0.14
CA THR A 85 12.93 10.37 0.19
C THR A 85 12.76 10.68 1.68
N GLY A 86 11.54 10.59 2.21
CA GLY A 86 11.26 10.82 3.63
C GLY A 86 11.95 9.80 4.54
N VAL A 87 11.93 8.52 4.18
CA VAL A 87 12.56 7.44 4.96
C VAL A 87 14.07 7.65 5.01
N LEU A 88 14.72 7.86 3.86
CA LEU A 88 16.18 8.07 3.79
C LEU A 88 16.63 9.29 4.60
N ALA A 89 15.82 10.36 4.63
CA ALA A 89 16.10 11.55 5.43
C ALA A 89 15.93 11.31 6.95
N ALA A 90 15.07 10.38 7.34
CA ALA A 90 14.79 10.05 8.75
C ALA A 90 15.77 9.02 9.33
N LEU A 91 16.57 8.35 8.51
CA LEU A 91 17.51 7.33 8.96
C LEU A 91 18.79 7.93 9.59
N PRO A 92 19.36 7.29 10.63
CA PRO A 92 20.72 7.58 11.08
C PRO A 92 21.74 7.41 9.96
N ALA A 93 22.76 8.27 9.90
CA ALA A 93 23.75 8.29 8.83
C ALA A 93 24.46 6.93 8.62
N THR A 94 24.71 6.19 9.70
CA THR A 94 25.36 4.87 9.67
C THR A 94 24.50 3.80 9.01
N THR A 95 23.18 3.84 9.21
CA THR A 95 22.25 2.93 8.53
C THR A 95 22.01 3.40 7.10
N ALA A 96 21.75 4.69 6.90
CA ALA A 96 21.53 5.29 5.58
C ALA A 96 22.68 5.04 4.58
N ALA A 97 23.92 4.87 5.06
CA ALA A 97 25.07 4.53 4.25
C ALA A 97 25.05 3.09 3.69
N ARG A 98 24.35 2.16 4.38
CA ARG A 98 24.20 0.75 3.98
C ARG A 98 22.89 0.45 3.25
N VAL A 99 21.91 1.35 3.34
CA VAL A 99 20.60 1.17 2.69
C VAL A 99 20.74 1.21 1.17
N ARG A 100 20.09 0.24 0.51
CA ARG A 100 19.94 0.15 -0.94
C ARG A 100 18.46 0.42 -1.28
N PRO A 101 18.11 1.65 -1.64
CA PRO A 101 16.72 2.01 -1.92
C PRO A 101 16.33 1.60 -3.36
N TYR A 102 15.20 0.92 -3.50
CA TYR A 102 14.57 0.57 -4.77
C TYR A 102 13.17 1.17 -4.83
N ALA A 103 12.92 1.94 -5.89
CA ALA A 103 11.59 2.37 -6.28
C ALA A 103 11.09 1.44 -7.37
N VAL A 104 10.05 0.65 -7.07
CA VAL A 104 9.39 -0.22 -8.03
C VAL A 104 8.21 0.54 -8.61
N GLU A 105 8.32 0.96 -9.86
CA GLU A 105 7.34 1.84 -10.49
C GLU A 105 7.31 1.64 -12.01
N ARG A 106 6.10 1.69 -12.59
CA ARG A 106 5.86 1.62 -14.03
C ARG A 106 6.06 2.98 -14.69
N ALA A 107 5.73 4.06 -13.99
CA ALA A 107 5.94 5.43 -14.44
C ALA A 107 7.45 5.75 -14.60
N GLY A 108 7.73 6.81 -15.37
CA GLY A 108 9.10 7.29 -15.56
C GLY A 108 9.71 7.84 -14.27
N ARG A 109 11.01 7.63 -14.08
CA ARG A 109 11.75 8.19 -12.95
C ARG A 109 11.62 9.72 -12.90
N PRO A 110 11.24 10.31 -11.76
CA PRO A 110 11.15 11.76 -11.62
C PRO A 110 12.53 12.44 -11.54
N ASP A 111 12.60 13.67 -12.00
CA ASP A 111 13.79 14.52 -11.87
C ASP A 111 14.08 14.85 -10.40
N GLY A 112 15.37 15.00 -10.07
CA GLY A 112 15.83 15.42 -8.74
C GLY A 112 15.79 14.34 -7.65
N LEU A 113 15.30 13.14 -7.96
CA LEU A 113 15.33 12.01 -7.02
C LEU A 113 16.77 11.58 -6.72
N ASP A 114 17.05 11.27 -5.46
CA ASP A 114 18.38 10.84 -4.98
C ASP A 114 18.98 9.77 -5.92
N PRO A 115 20.20 9.98 -6.46
CA PRO A 115 20.81 9.08 -7.44
C PRO A 115 21.06 7.66 -6.89
N ARG A 116 21.03 7.47 -5.56
CA ARG A 116 21.12 6.15 -4.92
C ARG A 116 19.84 5.32 -5.12
N VAL A 117 18.69 5.95 -5.33
CA VAL A 117 17.41 5.26 -5.54
C VAL A 117 17.45 4.55 -6.88
N ARG A 118 17.34 3.23 -6.86
CA ARG A 118 17.29 2.38 -8.05
C ARG A 118 15.85 2.32 -8.55
N TRP A 119 15.61 2.82 -9.76
CA TRP A 119 14.28 2.79 -10.39
C TRP A 119 14.12 1.51 -11.21
N VAL A 120 13.16 0.67 -10.86
CA VAL A 120 12.99 -0.66 -11.45
C VAL A 120 11.52 -0.95 -11.74
N ALA A 121 11.26 -1.81 -12.73
CA ALA A 121 9.88 -2.16 -13.12
C ALA A 121 9.26 -3.28 -12.24
N ALA A 122 10.08 -4.02 -11.50
CA ALA A 122 9.66 -5.10 -10.61
C ALA A 122 10.59 -5.17 -9.38
N PRO A 123 10.12 -5.69 -8.24
CA PRO A 123 10.96 -5.89 -7.07
C PRO A 123 12.13 -6.82 -7.40
N PRO A 124 13.38 -6.49 -7.04
CA PRO A 124 14.52 -7.36 -7.30
C PRO A 124 14.44 -8.62 -6.42
N SER A 125 14.80 -9.78 -6.99
CA SER A 125 14.88 -11.05 -6.26
C SER A 125 16.08 -11.10 -5.31
N GLY A 126 15.93 -11.82 -4.19
CA GLY A 126 16.99 -12.04 -3.22
C GLY A 126 17.24 -10.85 -2.30
N THR A 127 16.21 -10.02 -2.06
CA THR A 127 16.36 -8.86 -1.18
C THR A 127 16.44 -9.26 0.27
N THR A 128 17.17 -8.48 1.06
CA THR A 128 17.25 -8.62 2.51
C THR A 128 16.96 -7.26 3.17
N GLY A 129 15.80 -7.13 3.80
CA GLY A 129 15.38 -5.86 4.41
C GLY A 129 13.87 -5.65 4.44
N LEU A 130 13.40 -4.47 4.04
CA LEU A 130 11.99 -4.08 4.07
C LEU A 130 11.44 -3.94 2.65
N LEU A 131 10.39 -4.69 2.34
CA LEU A 131 9.50 -4.42 1.22
C LEU A 131 8.26 -3.72 1.75
N PHE A 132 7.93 -2.56 1.19
CA PHE A 132 6.80 -1.74 1.60
C PHE A 132 5.97 -1.38 0.38
N ALA A 133 4.65 -1.58 0.45
CA ALA A 133 3.72 -1.30 -0.63
C ALA A 133 2.56 -0.47 -0.07
N ASN A 134 2.60 0.85 -0.26
CA ASN A 134 1.56 1.75 0.22
C ASN A 134 0.59 2.09 -0.90
N GLU A 135 -0.69 1.75 -0.75
CA GLU A 135 -1.75 2.04 -1.73
C GLU A 135 -1.34 1.54 -3.12
N TRP A 136 -0.94 0.27 -3.17
CA TRP A 136 -0.52 -0.40 -4.38
C TRP A 136 -1.53 -1.46 -4.83
N LEU A 137 -2.08 -2.21 -3.87
CA LEU A 137 -2.92 -3.37 -4.18
C LEU A 137 -4.30 -2.95 -4.66
N ASP A 138 -4.81 -1.82 -4.20
CA ASP A 138 -6.08 -1.25 -4.64
C ASP A 138 -6.08 -0.84 -6.12
N ASN A 139 -4.92 -0.48 -6.67
CA ASN A 139 -4.75 -0.20 -8.10
C ASN A 139 -4.38 -1.42 -8.94
N VAL A 140 -4.12 -2.59 -8.34
CA VAL A 140 -3.93 -3.84 -9.10
C VAL A 140 -5.26 -4.24 -9.75
N PRO A 141 -5.32 -4.38 -11.10
CA PRO A 141 -6.56 -4.66 -11.83
C PRO A 141 -7.24 -5.96 -11.39
N LEU A 142 -8.56 -5.88 -11.22
CA LEU A 142 -9.40 -6.97 -10.71
C LEU A 142 -10.57 -7.27 -11.63
N GLU A 143 -11.15 -8.45 -11.46
CA GLU A 143 -12.42 -8.80 -12.10
C GLU A 143 -13.59 -8.49 -11.17
N VAL A 144 -14.70 -8.00 -11.73
CA VAL A 144 -15.96 -7.86 -10.99
C VAL A 144 -16.89 -8.98 -11.42
N ALA A 145 -17.59 -9.56 -10.45
CA ALA A 145 -18.66 -10.50 -10.66
C ALA A 145 -20.00 -9.96 -10.13
N GLU A 146 -21.09 -10.35 -10.75
CA GLU A 146 -22.46 -10.14 -10.27
C GLU A 146 -23.23 -11.45 -10.47
N ASP A 147 -23.88 -11.96 -9.42
CA ASP A 147 -24.70 -13.19 -9.46
C ASP A 147 -24.00 -14.38 -10.14
N GLY A 148 -22.71 -14.54 -9.85
CA GLY A 148 -21.89 -15.63 -10.35
C GLY A 148 -21.47 -15.54 -11.82
N ARG A 149 -21.59 -14.36 -12.43
CA ARG A 149 -21.11 -14.04 -13.78
C ARG A 149 -20.11 -12.90 -13.72
N TYR A 150 -19.15 -12.87 -14.65
CA TYR A 150 -18.30 -11.68 -14.81
C TYR A 150 -19.15 -10.48 -15.21
N VAL A 151 -18.72 -9.29 -14.81
CA VAL A 151 -19.24 -8.02 -15.31
C VAL A 151 -18.32 -7.51 -16.41
N LEU A 152 -18.90 -7.16 -17.55
CA LEU A 152 -18.21 -6.47 -18.63
C LEU A 152 -18.45 -4.97 -18.50
N VAL A 153 -17.52 -4.16 -18.98
CA VAL A 153 -17.59 -2.70 -18.97
C VAL A 153 -17.24 -2.15 -20.35
N ALA A 154 -18.06 -1.20 -20.81
CA ALA A 154 -17.83 -0.42 -22.03
C ALA A 154 -16.91 0.78 -21.75
N PRO A 155 -16.31 1.41 -22.78
CA PRO A 155 -15.43 2.58 -22.58
C PRO A 155 -16.07 3.77 -21.84
N ASP A 156 -17.40 3.89 -21.84
CA ASP A 156 -18.13 4.93 -21.10
C ASP A 156 -18.46 4.56 -19.65
N GLY A 157 -17.99 3.40 -19.18
CA GLY A 157 -18.26 2.87 -17.84
C GLY A 157 -19.55 2.06 -17.73
N THR A 158 -20.33 1.91 -18.82
CA THR A 158 -21.56 1.11 -18.78
C THR A 158 -21.25 -0.36 -18.55
N GLU A 159 -21.75 -0.90 -17.43
CA GLU A 159 -21.63 -2.32 -17.10
C GLU A 159 -22.68 -3.18 -17.83
N SER A 160 -22.32 -4.41 -18.16
CA SER A 160 -23.24 -5.41 -18.73
C SER A 160 -22.86 -6.83 -18.29
N PRO A 161 -23.82 -7.79 -18.28
CA PRO A 161 -23.51 -9.16 -17.89
C PRO A 161 -22.55 -9.86 -18.85
N GLY A 162 -21.48 -10.42 -18.30
CA GLY A 162 -20.51 -11.28 -19.00
C GLY A 162 -20.84 -12.77 -18.89
N GLY A 163 -19.85 -13.62 -19.17
CA GLY A 163 -19.95 -15.08 -19.04
C GLY A 163 -19.91 -15.58 -17.59
N PRO A 164 -20.11 -16.88 -17.33
CA PRO A 164 -19.96 -17.46 -16.00
C PRO A 164 -18.53 -17.32 -15.48
N LEU A 165 -18.34 -17.26 -14.15
CA LEU A 165 -16.99 -17.27 -13.57
C LEU A 165 -16.24 -18.56 -13.92
N GLU A 166 -14.95 -18.40 -14.22
CA GLU A 166 -14.03 -19.50 -14.46
C GLU A 166 -13.54 -20.10 -13.13
N GLY A 167 -13.02 -21.33 -13.18
CA GLY A 167 -12.70 -22.13 -11.99
C GLY A 167 -11.90 -21.40 -10.89
N PRO A 168 -10.75 -20.78 -11.21
CA PRO A 168 -9.96 -20.06 -10.21
C PRO A 168 -10.69 -18.89 -9.57
N ASP A 169 -11.42 -18.09 -10.35
CA ASP A 169 -12.16 -16.93 -9.83
C ASP A 169 -13.41 -17.37 -9.06
N ARG A 170 -14.10 -18.42 -9.52
CA ARG A 170 -15.20 -19.06 -8.78
C ARG A 170 -14.73 -19.53 -7.41
N ALA A 171 -13.63 -20.28 -7.36
CA ALA A 171 -13.09 -20.81 -6.11
C ALA A 171 -12.67 -19.69 -5.15
N TRP A 172 -12.12 -18.60 -5.68
CA TRP A 172 -11.79 -17.42 -4.89
C TRP A 172 -13.05 -16.77 -4.31
N VAL A 173 -14.07 -16.53 -5.13
CA VAL A 173 -15.36 -15.95 -4.69
C VAL A 173 -16.03 -16.83 -3.63
N ASP A 174 -16.14 -18.14 -3.88
CA ASP A 174 -16.78 -19.09 -2.95
C ASP A 174 -16.10 -19.10 -1.57
N ARG A 175 -14.77 -18.94 -1.55
CA ARG A 175 -13.99 -18.88 -0.30
C ARG A 175 -14.16 -17.55 0.41
N TRP A 176 -14.06 -16.46 -0.33
CA TRP A 176 -13.78 -15.15 0.24
C TRP A 176 -15.00 -14.23 0.27
N TRP A 177 -15.91 -14.30 -0.70
CA TRP A 177 -17.05 -13.38 -0.79
C TRP A 177 -18.33 -14.02 -0.22
N PRO A 178 -18.90 -13.50 0.88
CA PRO A 178 -20.07 -14.11 1.49
C PRO A 178 -21.35 -13.76 0.72
N GLY A 179 -22.06 -14.79 0.24
CA GLY A 179 -23.41 -14.66 -0.29
C GLY A 179 -23.50 -14.26 -1.77
N PRO A 180 -24.73 -14.17 -2.30
CA PRO A 180 -24.99 -13.75 -3.67
C PRO A 180 -24.79 -12.23 -3.86
N GLY A 181 -24.68 -11.78 -5.11
CA GLY A 181 -24.53 -10.37 -5.48
C GLY A 181 -23.16 -10.02 -6.07
N ARG A 182 -22.77 -8.75 -5.92
CA ARG A 182 -21.54 -8.19 -6.46
C ARG A 182 -20.30 -8.66 -5.70
N ALA A 183 -19.28 -9.11 -6.40
CA ALA A 183 -17.98 -9.48 -5.84
C ALA A 183 -16.82 -8.86 -6.62
N GLU A 184 -15.85 -8.31 -5.88
CA GLU A 184 -14.58 -7.80 -6.41
C GLU A 184 -13.51 -8.89 -6.24
N ILE A 185 -13.16 -9.55 -7.34
CA ILE A 185 -12.34 -10.77 -7.31
C ILE A 185 -10.86 -10.37 -7.12
N GLY A 186 -10.40 -10.47 -5.87
CA GLY A 186 -9.06 -10.07 -5.44
C GLY A 186 -7.94 -11.03 -5.82
N ARG A 187 -8.21 -12.15 -6.51
CA ARG A 187 -7.18 -13.14 -6.87
C ARG A 187 -5.93 -12.54 -7.55
N PRO A 188 -6.04 -11.62 -8.54
CA PRO A 188 -4.84 -10.99 -9.11
C PRO A 188 -4.01 -10.21 -8.10
N ARG A 189 -4.65 -9.67 -7.05
CA ARG A 189 -3.99 -8.95 -5.95
C ARG A 189 -3.27 -9.92 -5.01
N ASP A 190 -3.89 -11.06 -4.71
CA ASP A 190 -3.24 -12.15 -3.96
C ASP A 190 -1.98 -12.64 -4.70
N GLU A 191 -2.10 -12.85 -6.02
CA GLU A 191 -0.99 -13.26 -6.90
C GLU A 191 0.12 -12.20 -6.94
N ALA A 192 -0.24 -10.91 -7.07
CA ALA A 192 0.70 -9.81 -7.07
C ALA A 192 1.44 -9.67 -5.73
N TRP A 193 0.71 -9.71 -4.60
CA TRP A 193 1.30 -9.67 -3.27
C TRP A 193 2.24 -10.86 -3.03
N ALA A 194 1.80 -12.08 -3.35
CA ALA A 194 2.63 -13.27 -3.21
C ALA A 194 3.91 -13.19 -4.05
N ALA A 195 3.82 -12.67 -5.29
CA ALA A 195 4.99 -12.47 -6.15
C ALA A 195 5.96 -11.44 -5.57
N ALA A 196 5.48 -10.34 -5.00
CA ALA A 196 6.31 -9.34 -4.33
C ALA A 196 6.99 -9.91 -3.09
N VAL A 197 6.25 -10.61 -2.23
CA VAL A 197 6.82 -11.26 -1.04
C VAL A 197 7.88 -12.29 -1.41
N ALA A 198 7.68 -13.06 -2.49
CA ALA A 198 8.61 -14.08 -2.96
C ALA A 198 9.97 -13.52 -3.42
N THR A 199 10.11 -12.21 -3.61
CA THR A 199 11.41 -11.60 -3.93
C THR A 199 12.30 -11.38 -2.71
N LEU A 200 11.73 -11.45 -1.50
CA LEU A 200 12.42 -11.22 -0.24
C LEU A 200 12.98 -12.54 0.30
N ASP A 201 14.31 -12.64 0.47
CA ASP A 201 14.93 -13.80 1.09
C ASP A 201 14.77 -13.76 2.61
N ARG A 202 14.97 -12.57 3.20
CA ARG A 202 14.87 -12.33 4.64
C ARG A 202 14.44 -10.90 4.95
N GLY A 203 13.50 -10.74 5.87
CA GLY A 203 13.07 -9.43 6.35
C GLY A 203 11.56 -9.34 6.53
N LEU A 204 11.01 -8.18 6.20
CA LEU A 204 9.59 -7.89 6.38
C LEU A 204 8.98 -7.35 5.08
N ALA A 205 7.82 -7.88 4.70
CA ALA A 205 6.97 -7.31 3.67
C ALA A 205 5.74 -6.66 4.32
N VAL A 206 5.40 -5.44 3.91
CA VAL A 206 4.23 -4.72 4.39
C VAL A 206 3.41 -4.16 3.23
N ALA A 207 2.12 -4.44 3.20
CA ALA A 207 1.15 -3.73 2.36
C ALA A 207 0.23 -2.87 3.22
N VAL A 208 -0.02 -1.64 2.79
CA VAL A 208 -0.91 -0.68 3.46
C VAL A 208 -1.96 -0.23 2.47
N ASP A 209 -3.23 -0.45 2.75
CA ASP A 209 -4.28 -0.14 1.78
C ASP A 209 -5.65 0.11 2.41
N TYR A 210 -6.56 0.73 1.66
CA TYR A 210 -7.98 0.74 1.99
C TYR A 210 -8.49 -0.69 1.92
N ALA A 211 -9.00 -1.23 3.03
CA ALA A 211 -9.26 -2.67 3.14
C ALA A 211 -10.59 -2.99 3.80
N HIS A 212 -11.04 -4.23 3.58
CA HIS A 212 -12.16 -4.82 4.30
C HIS A 212 -11.85 -6.29 4.64
N SER A 213 -12.41 -6.79 5.73
CA SER A 213 -12.40 -8.22 6.03
C SER A 213 -13.57 -8.93 5.35
N ARG A 214 -13.51 -10.26 5.25
CA ARG A 214 -14.60 -11.12 4.79
C ARG A 214 -15.93 -10.85 5.50
N GLU A 215 -15.90 -10.53 6.79
CA GLU A 215 -17.12 -10.24 7.57
C GLU A 215 -17.66 -8.83 7.34
N ALA A 216 -16.83 -7.91 6.85
CA ALA A 216 -17.16 -6.49 6.68
C ALA A 216 -17.16 -6.04 5.20
N ARG A 217 -17.28 -6.98 4.25
CA ARG A 217 -17.29 -6.65 2.82
C ARG A 217 -18.49 -5.78 2.46
N PRO A 218 -18.30 -4.65 1.76
CA PRO A 218 -19.41 -3.82 1.32
C PRO A 218 -20.30 -4.58 0.33
N PRO A 219 -21.62 -4.63 0.54
CA PRO A 219 -22.53 -5.44 -0.29
C PRO A 219 -22.62 -4.98 -1.75
N TYR A 220 -22.25 -3.73 -2.03
CA TYR A 220 -22.27 -3.14 -3.38
C TYR A 220 -20.86 -2.98 -3.97
N GLY A 221 -19.84 -3.59 -3.37
CA GLY A 221 -18.45 -3.36 -3.74
C GLY A 221 -17.96 -1.96 -3.35
N THR A 222 -16.74 -1.66 -3.79
CA THR A 222 -15.97 -0.44 -3.51
C THR A 222 -15.28 0.12 -4.76
N LEU A 223 -15.42 -0.54 -5.92
CA LEU A 223 -14.87 -0.07 -7.18
C LEU A 223 -15.36 1.36 -7.47
N THR A 224 -14.41 2.27 -7.55
CA THR A 224 -14.70 3.69 -7.70
C THR A 224 -13.64 4.37 -8.56
N GLY A 225 -13.99 5.53 -9.08
CA GLY A 225 -13.09 6.38 -9.83
C GLY A 225 -12.66 7.59 -9.00
N PHE A 226 -11.45 8.10 -9.23
CA PHE A 226 -11.03 9.36 -8.63
C PHE A 226 -10.41 10.33 -9.65
N ARG A 227 -10.87 11.57 -9.61
CA ARG A 227 -10.39 12.66 -10.48
C ARG A 227 -10.32 13.96 -9.69
N GLY A 228 -9.13 14.52 -9.57
CA GLY A 228 -8.93 15.79 -8.84
C GLY A 228 -9.22 15.67 -7.35
N GLY A 229 -8.92 14.53 -6.73
CA GLY A 229 -9.20 14.26 -5.30
C GLY A 229 -10.69 14.09 -4.99
N ARG A 230 -11.52 13.84 -5.99
CA ARG A 230 -12.96 13.62 -5.84
C ARG A 230 -13.35 12.28 -6.40
N GLU A 231 -14.23 11.61 -5.68
CA GLU A 231 -14.87 10.39 -6.13
C GLU A 231 -15.76 10.69 -7.35
N VAL A 232 -15.65 9.84 -8.36
CA VAL A 232 -16.39 9.88 -9.62
C VAL A 232 -16.75 8.44 -10.03
N PRO A 233 -17.72 8.25 -10.93
CA PRO A 233 -17.96 6.92 -11.50
C PRO A 233 -16.68 6.34 -12.13
N PRO A 234 -16.39 5.03 -11.97
CA PRO A 234 -15.23 4.40 -12.57
C PRO A 234 -15.43 4.26 -14.08
N VAL A 235 -14.75 5.10 -14.87
CA VAL A 235 -14.80 5.07 -16.34
C VAL A 235 -13.42 4.67 -16.85
N PRO A 236 -13.27 3.52 -17.56
CA PRO A 236 -11.97 3.02 -18.01
C PRO A 236 -11.49 3.72 -19.29
N ASP A 237 -11.45 5.06 -19.28
CA ASP A 237 -10.98 5.91 -20.38
C ASP A 237 -9.59 6.53 -20.12
N GLY A 238 -8.98 6.22 -18.96
CA GLY A 238 -7.70 6.78 -18.51
C GLY A 238 -7.80 8.18 -17.90
N GLY A 239 -9.01 8.75 -17.82
CA GLY A 239 -9.25 10.09 -17.27
C GLY A 239 -9.43 10.14 -15.76
N CYS A 240 -9.53 8.99 -15.08
CA CYS A 240 -9.53 8.89 -13.62
C CYS A 240 -8.69 7.70 -13.18
N ASP A 241 -8.23 7.75 -11.92
CA ASP A 241 -7.80 6.54 -11.24
C ASP A 241 -9.00 5.63 -11.01
N ILE A 242 -8.81 4.32 -11.08
CA ILE A 242 -9.82 3.31 -10.82
C ILE A 242 -9.25 2.38 -9.76
N THR A 243 -9.91 2.33 -8.63
CA THR A 243 -9.47 1.59 -7.44
C THR A 243 -10.64 0.87 -6.80
N ALA A 244 -10.34 -0.13 -5.98
CA ALA A 244 -11.29 -0.79 -5.10
C ALA A 244 -10.56 -1.23 -3.82
N HIS A 245 -11.25 -1.19 -2.68
CA HIS A 245 -10.70 -1.66 -1.41
C HIS A 245 -10.20 -3.12 -1.52
N VAL A 246 -9.20 -3.45 -0.71
CA VAL A 246 -8.46 -4.69 -0.77
C VAL A 246 -8.98 -5.69 0.26
N ALA A 247 -9.24 -6.91 -0.18
CA ALA A 247 -9.43 -8.06 0.70
C ALA A 247 -8.08 -8.52 1.26
N LEU A 248 -7.46 -7.75 2.16
CA LEU A 248 -6.14 -8.07 2.73
C LEU A 248 -6.13 -9.43 3.45
N ASP A 249 -7.28 -9.88 3.94
CA ASP A 249 -7.46 -11.21 4.52
C ASP A 249 -7.30 -12.35 3.51
N ALA A 250 -7.60 -12.09 2.23
CA ALA A 250 -7.32 -13.02 1.14
C ALA A 250 -5.83 -13.02 0.75
N CYS A 251 -5.19 -11.86 0.78
CA CYS A 251 -3.75 -11.72 0.50
C CYS A 251 -2.87 -12.29 1.62
N ALA A 252 -3.38 -12.36 2.86
CA ALA A 252 -2.61 -12.74 4.03
C ALA A 252 -2.09 -14.18 3.96
N GLY A 253 -0.76 -14.33 4.03
CA GLY A 253 -0.12 -15.62 4.26
C GLY A 253 -0.33 -16.15 5.69
N PRO A 254 -0.02 -17.44 5.96
CA PRO A 254 -0.25 -18.07 7.27
C PRO A 254 0.39 -17.36 8.48
N ASP A 255 1.54 -16.71 8.27
CA ASP A 255 2.30 -16.01 9.32
C ASP A 255 2.13 -14.49 9.26
N ALA A 256 1.22 -14.00 8.41
CA ALA A 256 0.97 -12.58 8.29
C ALA A 256 0.06 -12.05 9.41
N ALA A 257 0.27 -10.79 9.78
CA ALA A 257 -0.56 -10.04 10.70
C ALA A 257 -1.40 -9.02 9.93
N LEU A 258 -2.65 -8.83 10.36
CA LEU A 258 -3.53 -7.77 9.87
C LEU A 258 -3.79 -6.78 10.99
N LEU A 259 -3.48 -5.52 10.73
CA LEU A 259 -3.61 -4.42 11.68
C LEU A 259 -4.34 -3.27 11.01
N THR A 260 -4.80 -2.31 11.81
CA THR A 260 -5.17 -1.00 11.27
C THR A 260 -3.97 -0.05 11.30
N GLN A 261 -3.99 0.97 10.45
CA GLN A 261 -2.92 1.95 10.37
C GLN A 261 -2.72 2.66 11.70
N ARG A 262 -3.79 3.02 12.41
CA ARG A 262 -3.68 3.59 13.75
C ARG A 262 -2.92 2.69 14.73
N GLU A 263 -3.11 1.38 14.64
CA GLU A 263 -2.46 0.38 15.49
C GLU A 263 -0.98 0.31 15.10
N ALA A 264 -0.68 0.04 13.83
CA ALA A 264 0.69 -0.04 13.34
C ALA A 264 1.50 1.23 13.64
N LEU A 265 0.92 2.41 13.38
CA LEU A 265 1.56 3.70 13.64
C LEU A 265 1.76 3.97 15.13
N ALA A 266 0.84 3.54 16.00
CA ALA A 266 1.00 3.66 17.45
C ALA A 266 2.21 2.83 17.95
N VAL A 267 2.37 1.59 17.48
CA VAL A 267 3.54 0.75 17.79
C VAL A 267 4.81 1.38 17.26
N LEU A 268 4.74 1.98 16.08
CA LEU A 268 5.83 2.76 15.50
C LEU A 268 5.94 4.15 16.13
N GLY A 269 5.34 4.43 17.29
CA GLY A 269 5.59 5.64 18.09
C GLY A 269 4.98 6.94 17.52
N VAL A 270 4.05 6.86 16.58
CA VAL A 270 3.25 8.01 16.14
C VAL A 270 2.10 8.20 17.13
N SER A 271 2.04 9.38 17.75
CA SER A 271 1.02 9.69 18.76
C SER A 271 0.43 11.07 18.52
N GLY A 272 -0.91 11.14 18.48
CA GLY A 272 -1.66 12.40 18.49
C GLY A 272 -1.81 13.02 19.89
N ALA A 273 -1.10 12.52 20.90
CA ALA A 273 -1.16 13.06 22.25
C ALA A 273 -0.68 14.52 22.28
N ARG A 274 -1.43 15.39 22.96
CA ARG A 274 -1.04 16.79 23.08
C ARG A 274 0.24 16.93 23.90
N PRO A 275 1.16 17.84 23.52
CA PRO A 275 2.35 18.10 24.31
C PRO A 275 1.98 18.66 25.70
N PRO A 276 2.83 18.44 26.73
CA PRO A 276 2.60 18.98 28.07
C PRO A 276 2.45 20.51 28.05
N LEU A 277 1.41 21.03 28.71
CA LEU A 277 1.13 22.48 28.73
C LEU A 277 2.28 23.31 29.31
N ALA A 278 3.06 22.74 30.25
CA ALA A 278 4.24 23.41 30.81
C ALA A 278 5.24 23.84 29.71
N LEU A 279 5.32 23.09 28.61
CA LEU A 279 6.19 23.44 27.48
C LEU A 279 5.74 24.74 26.80
N ALA A 280 4.45 25.08 26.83
CA ALA A 280 3.96 26.36 26.30
C ALA A 280 4.52 27.57 27.06
N SER A 281 4.96 27.38 28.31
CA SER A 281 5.59 28.44 29.11
C SER A 281 7.12 28.38 29.08
N THR A 282 7.72 27.19 29.03
CA THR A 282 9.18 27.03 29.10
C THR A 282 9.87 27.06 27.73
N ASP A 283 9.23 26.54 26.69
CA ASP A 283 9.67 26.61 25.29
C ASP A 283 8.44 26.65 24.36
N PRO A 284 7.82 27.84 24.18
CA PRO A 284 6.61 27.99 23.38
C PRO A 284 6.79 27.50 21.93
N ALA A 285 7.98 27.66 21.36
CA ALA A 285 8.26 27.24 20.00
C ALA A 285 8.30 25.70 19.89
N ALA A 286 8.90 25.01 20.86
CA ALA A 286 8.81 23.55 20.93
C ALA A 286 7.38 23.06 21.16
N TYR A 287 6.59 23.75 21.98
CA TYR A 287 5.19 23.40 22.18
C TYR A 287 4.38 23.50 20.88
N VAL A 288 4.52 24.60 20.12
CA VAL A 288 3.81 24.76 18.84
C VAL A 288 4.24 23.69 17.83
N ARG A 289 5.54 23.38 17.72
CA ARG A 289 6.03 22.30 16.84
C ARG A 289 5.46 20.93 17.25
N ALA A 290 5.47 20.63 18.56
CA ALA A 290 4.93 19.37 19.06
C ALA A 290 3.40 19.27 18.89
N LEU A 291 2.69 20.40 19.01
CA LEU A 291 1.24 20.45 18.79
C LEU A 291 0.88 20.27 17.31
N ALA A 292 1.65 20.86 16.39
CA ALA A 292 1.49 20.64 14.96
C ALA A 292 1.73 19.15 14.61
N SER A 293 2.80 18.55 15.13
CA SER A 293 3.07 17.12 14.97
C SER A 293 1.96 16.24 15.54
N ALA A 294 1.36 16.61 16.68
CA ALA A 294 0.23 15.87 17.23
C ALA A 294 -1.03 15.97 16.35
N GLY A 295 -1.26 17.12 15.68
CA GLY A 295 -2.33 17.29 14.71
C GLY A 295 -2.16 16.42 13.47
N GLU A 296 -0.95 16.37 12.90
CA GLU A 296 -0.60 15.48 11.79
C GLU A 296 -0.75 14.01 12.16
N ALA A 297 -0.27 13.60 13.34
CA ALA A 297 -0.46 12.25 13.85
C ALA A 297 -1.94 11.89 14.05
N ALA A 298 -2.76 12.86 14.46
CA ALA A 298 -4.21 12.66 14.61
C ALA A 298 -4.89 12.42 13.25
N GLU A 299 -4.45 13.06 12.16
CA GLU A 299 -4.95 12.78 10.80
C GLU A 299 -4.60 11.36 10.36
N LEU A 300 -3.34 10.94 10.52
CA LEU A 300 -2.87 9.60 10.15
C LEU A 300 -3.54 8.46 10.93
N THR A 301 -4.06 8.75 12.13
CA THR A 301 -4.64 7.77 13.05
C THR A 301 -6.15 7.93 13.22
N ALA A 302 -6.78 8.85 12.48
CA ALA A 302 -8.20 9.15 12.57
C ALA A 302 -9.08 7.96 12.14
N ARG A 303 -10.13 7.71 12.93
CA ARG A 303 -11.23 6.80 12.54
C ARG A 303 -12.10 7.48 11.48
N GLY A 304 -12.63 6.71 10.54
CA GLY A 304 -13.33 7.21 9.35
C GLY A 304 -12.41 7.89 8.34
N GLY A 305 -11.09 7.68 8.45
CA GLY A 305 -10.07 8.29 7.60
C GLY A 305 -8.83 7.40 7.50
N LEU A 306 -7.65 8.01 7.39
CA LEU A 306 -6.39 7.28 7.17
C LEU A 306 -6.09 6.23 8.24
N GLY A 307 -6.55 6.43 9.48
CA GLY A 307 -6.34 5.48 10.57
C GLY A 307 -7.06 4.14 10.41
N ASP A 308 -8.01 4.03 9.47
CA ASP A 308 -8.74 2.78 9.17
C ASP A 308 -8.10 1.93 8.07
N PHE A 309 -7.03 2.41 7.43
CA PHE A 309 -6.30 1.61 6.44
C PHE A 309 -5.83 0.30 7.06
N GLY A 310 -5.88 -0.78 6.30
CA GLY A 310 -5.35 -2.06 6.70
C GLY A 310 -3.84 -2.12 6.48
N TRP A 311 -3.13 -2.72 7.41
CA TRP A 311 -1.72 -3.07 7.32
C TRP A 311 -1.60 -4.59 7.31
N LEU A 312 -1.16 -5.15 6.19
CA LEU A 312 -0.78 -6.55 6.06
C LEU A 312 0.73 -6.66 6.25
N VAL A 313 1.14 -7.27 7.35
CA VAL A 313 2.55 -7.41 7.75
C VAL A 313 2.96 -8.87 7.68
N GLN A 314 3.93 -9.20 6.82
CA GLN A 314 4.35 -10.57 6.57
C GLN A 314 5.87 -10.73 6.77
N PRO A 315 6.31 -11.42 7.84
CA PRO A 315 7.72 -11.74 8.04
C PRO A 315 8.17 -12.82 7.04
N VAL A 316 9.43 -12.73 6.60
CA VAL A 316 10.07 -13.73 5.72
C VAL A 316 11.45 -14.05 6.29
N GLY A 317 11.71 -15.32 6.63
CA GLY A 317 13.03 -15.73 7.13
C GLY A 317 13.50 -15.01 8.42
N LEU A 318 12.55 -14.60 9.28
CA LEU A 318 12.79 -13.92 10.57
C LEU A 318 12.52 -14.81 11.80
N GLU A 319 12.36 -16.13 11.60
CA GLU A 319 11.93 -17.13 12.59
C GLU A 319 12.79 -17.21 13.88
N GLY A 320 13.99 -16.63 13.89
CA GLY A 320 14.88 -16.57 15.07
C GLY A 320 14.90 -15.22 15.82
N ALA A 321 14.35 -14.16 15.25
CA ALA A 321 14.35 -12.82 15.85
C ALA A 321 13.04 -12.49 16.60
N VAL A 322 11.94 -13.15 16.21
CA VAL A 322 10.68 -13.16 16.95
C VAL A 322 10.77 -14.38 17.88
N GLY A 323 10.98 -14.16 19.18
CA GLY A 323 11.45 -15.18 20.13
C GLY A 323 10.71 -16.52 20.08
N ALA A 324 11.39 -17.58 20.53
CA ALA A 324 10.99 -19.00 20.52
C ALA A 324 9.73 -19.37 21.37
N GLY A 325 8.75 -18.47 21.44
CA GLY A 325 7.47 -18.62 22.11
C GLY A 325 6.33 -18.09 21.26
N GLY A 326 6.20 -18.54 20.01
CA GLY A 326 4.91 -18.57 19.29
C GLY A 326 4.15 -17.25 19.09
N ALA A 327 4.81 -16.08 19.11
CA ALA A 327 4.17 -14.81 18.83
C ALA A 327 3.89 -14.69 17.32
N ARG A 328 2.68 -15.11 16.91
CA ARG A 328 2.11 -14.85 15.57
C ARG A 328 1.28 -13.57 15.66
N GLY A 329 1.29 -12.74 14.62
CA GLY A 329 0.46 -11.53 14.59
C GLY A 329 1.11 -10.31 15.26
N TRP A 330 0.28 -9.40 15.78
CA TRP A 330 0.64 -8.10 16.40
C TRP A 330 1.84 -8.15 17.37
N ASP A 331 1.93 -9.19 18.20
CA ASP A 331 3.02 -9.41 19.15
C ASP A 331 4.39 -9.54 18.47
N GLY A 332 4.43 -9.99 17.21
CA GLY A 332 5.63 -10.04 16.39
C GLY A 332 6.12 -8.67 15.94
N LEU A 333 5.20 -7.74 15.61
CA LEU A 333 5.56 -6.35 15.29
C LEU A 333 6.02 -5.60 16.55
N GLU A 334 5.30 -5.75 17.68
CA GLU A 334 5.73 -5.19 18.96
C GLU A 334 7.07 -5.79 19.44
N GLY A 335 7.30 -7.09 19.23
CA GLY A 335 8.58 -7.74 19.50
C GLY A 335 9.70 -7.23 18.60
N LEU A 336 9.42 -7.03 17.31
CA LEU A 336 10.36 -6.47 16.34
C LEU A 336 10.75 -5.04 16.73
N VAL A 337 9.77 -4.18 17.04
CA VAL A 337 10.02 -2.77 17.42
C VAL A 337 10.59 -2.66 18.83
N GLY A 338 10.13 -3.48 19.77
CA GLY A 338 10.54 -3.48 21.18
C GLY A 338 11.95 -4.03 21.43
N SER A 339 12.45 -4.92 20.58
CA SER A 339 13.84 -5.43 20.64
C SER A 339 14.88 -4.39 20.17
N GLY A 340 14.48 -3.39 19.40
CA GLY A 340 15.34 -2.32 18.88
C GLY A 340 15.35 -1.02 19.69
N ALA A 341 14.54 -0.89 20.75
CA ALA A 341 14.57 0.30 21.61
C ALA A 341 15.81 0.28 22.51
N PRO A 342 16.60 1.36 22.63
CA PRO A 342 17.66 1.41 23.63
C PRO A 342 17.02 1.22 25.00
N ARG A 343 17.42 0.19 25.74
CA ARG A 343 17.07 0.05 27.15
C ARG A 343 17.51 1.33 27.82
N ARG A 344 16.56 2.12 28.32
CA ARG A 344 16.85 3.30 29.13
C ARG A 344 17.63 2.82 30.36
N GLY A 345 18.94 3.01 30.32
CA GLY A 345 19.81 2.99 31.50
C GLY A 345 19.73 4.33 32.20
#